data_AF-A0A3N1DBL5-F1
#
_entry.id   AF-A0A3N1DBL5-F1
#
_cell.length_a   1.000
_cell.length_b   1.000
_cell.length_c   1.000
_cell.angle_alpha   90.00
_cell.angle_beta   90.00
_cell.angle_gamma   90.00
#
_symmetry.space_group_name_H-M   'P 1'
#
loop_
_entity.id
_entity.type
_entity.pdbx_description
1 polymer ?
#
loop_
_entity_poly.entity_id
_entity_poly.type
_entity_poly.pdbx_seq_one_letter_code
_entity_poly.pdbx_strand_id
1 'polypeptide(L)'
;MEELQVGHVHEADVPWVYAGDVGIQLLRATPTGFAVRNRFKAGYRLPTHKHTGSVNGFTFSGRWCYAEQGVEYVAGTFIHEPAGSAHTLTVLEDTDVLFMVEGAYVEYAEDGTVAGVVDSETLIGAYYALCDAFGIPRPEAVLR
;
A
#
# COMPACT_ATOMS: atom_id res chain seq x y z
N MET A 1 -5.54 28.97 15.11
CA MET A 1 -4.48 28.06 14.64
C MET A 1 -4.88 26.69 15.12
N GLU A 2 -5.09 25.77 14.20
CA GLU A 2 -5.30 24.37 14.55
C GLU A 2 -3.98 23.85 15.13
N GLU A 3 -4.04 23.21 16.30
CA GLU A 3 -2.86 22.72 16.99
C GLU A 3 -2.30 21.54 16.20
N LEU A 4 -1.08 21.65 15.68
CA LEU A 4 -0.40 20.57 14.97
C LEU A 4 0.04 19.53 16.02
N GLN A 5 -0.81 18.55 16.29
CA GLN A 5 -0.53 17.46 17.23
C GLN A 5 0.15 16.27 16.53
N VAL A 6 1.06 15.62 17.25
CA VAL A 6 1.72 14.39 16.77
C VAL A 6 0.80 13.20 17.01
N GLY A 7 0.32 12.58 15.94
CA GLY A 7 -0.40 11.31 16.00
C GLY A 7 0.54 10.11 16.10
N HIS A 8 0.06 9.00 16.66
CA HIS A 8 0.75 7.71 16.67
C HIS A 8 -0.25 6.57 16.46
N VAL A 9 0.25 5.45 15.93
CA VAL A 9 -0.52 4.21 15.80
C VAL A 9 0.41 3.03 16.08
N HIS A 10 -0.05 2.10 16.90
CA HIS A 10 0.65 0.83 17.12
C HIS A 10 0.06 -0.23 16.18
N GLU A 11 0.89 -1.11 15.61
CA GLU A 11 0.43 -2.11 14.63
C GLU A 11 -0.66 -3.04 15.20
N ALA A 12 -0.63 -3.31 16.50
CA ALA A 12 -1.63 -4.16 17.16
C ALA A 12 -3.03 -3.51 17.22
N ASP A 13 -3.13 -2.19 17.08
CA ASP A 13 -4.39 -1.45 17.14
C ASP A 13 -5.07 -1.33 15.76
N VAL A 14 -4.38 -1.82 14.71
CA VAL A 14 -4.87 -1.81 13.32
C VAL A 14 -4.79 -3.25 12.79
N PRO A 15 -5.91 -3.97 12.64
CA PRO A 15 -5.88 -5.37 12.24
C PRO A 15 -5.33 -5.55 10.82
N TRP A 16 -4.85 -6.76 10.54
CA TRP A 16 -4.66 -7.19 9.16
C TRP A 16 -6.01 -7.58 8.57
N VAL A 17 -6.34 -7.05 7.40
CA VAL A 17 -7.44 -7.55 6.56
C VAL A 17 -6.87 -8.10 5.26
N TYR A 18 -7.53 -9.10 4.67
CA TYR A 18 -7.02 -9.78 3.49
C TYR A 18 -8.00 -9.67 2.32
N ALA A 19 -7.50 -9.21 1.18
CA ALA A 19 -8.18 -9.27 -0.12
C ALA A 19 -7.47 -10.35 -0.95
N GLY A 20 -7.94 -11.60 -0.81
CA GLY A 20 -7.26 -12.76 -1.42
C GLY A 20 -5.82 -12.89 -0.92
N ASP A 21 -4.86 -12.80 -1.83
CA ASP A 21 -3.43 -12.97 -1.58
C ASP A 21 -2.72 -11.70 -1.04
N VAL A 22 -3.49 -10.63 -0.78
CA VAL A 22 -2.98 -9.35 -0.29
C VAL A 22 -3.50 -9.07 1.11
N GLY A 23 -2.61 -9.09 2.09
CA GLY A 23 -2.83 -8.52 3.42
C GLY A 23 -2.62 -7.01 3.41
N ILE A 24 -3.49 -6.28 4.09
CA ILE A 24 -3.51 -4.83 4.21
C ILE A 24 -3.59 -4.47 5.69
N GLN A 25 -2.69 -3.59 6.12
CA GLN A 25 -2.75 -2.92 7.42
C GLN A 25 -2.54 -1.42 7.18
N LEU A 26 -3.62 -0.63 7.29
CA LEU A 26 -3.63 0.79 6.93
C LEU A 26 -3.27 1.67 8.14
N LEU A 27 -2.07 2.25 8.15
CA LEU A 27 -1.54 3.00 9.30
C LEU A 27 -1.96 4.48 9.28
N ARG A 28 -1.99 5.09 8.09
CA ARG A 28 -2.33 6.50 7.89
C ARG A 28 -3.11 6.67 6.60
N ALA A 29 -4.13 7.51 6.60
CA ALA A 29 -4.87 7.96 5.43
C ALA A 29 -5.31 9.43 5.62
N THR A 30 -4.54 10.35 5.06
CA THR A 30 -4.76 11.81 5.12
C THR A 30 -5.09 12.35 3.72
N PRO A 31 -5.55 13.59 3.56
CA PRO A 31 -5.77 14.19 2.23
C PRO A 31 -4.52 14.25 1.33
N THR A 32 -3.32 14.10 1.89
CA THR A 32 -2.04 14.17 1.15
C THR A 32 -1.47 12.80 0.79
N GLY A 33 -2.07 11.70 1.25
CA GLY A 33 -1.65 10.34 0.95
C GLY A 33 -1.79 9.40 2.13
N PHE A 34 -1.19 8.23 2.02
CA PHE A 34 -1.40 7.14 2.97
C PHE A 34 -0.10 6.40 3.29
N ALA A 35 -0.10 5.68 4.42
CA ALA A 35 0.93 4.74 4.77
C ALA A 35 0.26 3.39 5.03
N VAL A 36 0.68 2.37 4.28
CA VAL A 36 0.08 1.04 4.30
C VAL A 36 1.18 0.00 4.37
N ARG A 37 1.00 -0.97 5.26
CA ARG A 37 1.83 -2.17 5.29
C ARG A 37 1.08 -3.27 4.54
N ASN A 38 1.79 -3.96 3.68
CA ASN A 38 1.24 -5.05 2.88
C ASN A 38 1.96 -6.36 3.16
N ARG A 39 1.18 -7.43 3.16
CA ARG A 39 1.67 -8.80 3.13
C ARG A 39 1.22 -9.46 1.86
N PHE A 40 2.14 -9.72 0.94
CA PHE A 40 1.82 -10.36 -0.33
C PHE A 40 2.22 -11.83 -0.32
N LYS A 41 1.41 -12.68 -0.93
CA LYS A 41 1.79 -14.07 -1.22
C LYS A 41 2.68 -14.17 -2.45
N ALA A 42 3.59 -15.15 -2.43
CA ALA A 42 4.44 -15.47 -3.57
C ALA A 42 3.58 -15.70 -4.84
N GLY A 43 4.03 -15.16 -5.97
CA GLY A 43 3.29 -15.20 -7.24
C GLY A 43 2.28 -14.08 -7.40
N TYR A 44 1.99 -13.28 -6.37
CA TYR A 44 1.16 -12.09 -6.51
C TYR A 44 1.81 -11.08 -7.47
N ARG A 45 0.99 -10.49 -8.34
CA ARG A 45 1.41 -9.46 -9.29
C ARG A 45 0.39 -8.33 -9.28
N LEU A 46 0.81 -7.15 -8.88
CA LEU A 46 -0.03 -5.96 -8.96
C LEU A 46 -0.04 -5.45 -10.41
N PRO A 47 -1.20 -5.13 -11.00
CA PRO A 47 -1.26 -4.50 -12.32
C PRO A 47 -0.40 -3.24 -12.40
N THR A 48 0.01 -2.89 -13.61
CA THR A 48 0.82 -1.69 -13.81
C THR A 48 0.04 -0.47 -13.33
N HIS A 49 0.68 0.35 -12.52
CA HIS A 49 0.07 1.54 -11.94
C HIS A 49 1.07 2.67 -11.95
N LYS A 50 0.55 3.91 -11.90
CA LYS A 50 1.34 5.13 -11.89
C LYS A 50 1.03 5.95 -10.66
N HIS A 51 2.07 6.34 -9.92
CA HIS A 51 1.93 7.20 -8.75
C HIS A 51 1.83 8.68 -9.15
N THR A 52 0.90 9.40 -8.52
CA THR A 52 0.77 10.86 -8.74
C THR A 52 1.76 11.66 -7.89
N GLY A 53 2.16 11.12 -6.73
CA GLY A 53 3.20 11.65 -5.85
C GLY A 53 4.32 10.63 -5.64
N SER A 54 5.23 10.91 -4.71
CA SER A 54 6.35 10.01 -4.42
C SER A 54 5.91 8.82 -3.56
N VAL A 55 6.69 7.74 -3.62
CA VAL A 55 6.56 6.60 -2.69
C VAL A 55 7.89 6.35 -2.02
N ASN A 56 7.86 6.12 -0.71
CA ASN A 56 8.98 5.55 0.01
C ASN A 56 8.56 4.19 0.56
N GLY A 57 9.39 3.18 0.36
CA GLY A 57 9.10 1.81 0.76
C GLY A 57 10.20 1.20 1.62
N PHE A 58 9.83 0.31 2.54
CA PHE A 58 10.79 -0.49 3.31
C PHE A 58 10.34 -1.94 3.41
N THR A 59 11.20 -2.86 3.00
CA THR A 59 10.92 -4.30 3.00
C THR A 59 11.38 -4.93 4.30
N PHE A 60 10.46 -5.55 5.05
CA PHE A 60 10.76 -6.24 6.31
C PHE A 60 11.15 -7.70 6.08
N SER A 61 10.49 -8.39 5.14
CA SER A 61 10.80 -9.77 4.78
C SER A 61 10.36 -10.09 3.35
N GLY A 62 10.84 -11.21 2.82
CA GLY A 62 10.49 -11.72 1.50
C GLY A 62 11.35 -11.15 0.37
N ARG A 63 10.82 -11.24 -0.84
CA ARG A 63 11.52 -10.92 -2.08
C ARG A 63 10.53 -10.54 -3.17
N TRP A 64 10.73 -9.38 -3.77
CA TRP A 64 9.84 -8.83 -4.80
C TRP A 64 10.62 -7.91 -5.75
N CYS A 65 10.02 -7.50 -6.85
CA CYS A 65 10.67 -6.61 -7.82
C CYS A 65 9.67 -5.77 -8.59
N TYR A 66 10.18 -4.75 -9.28
CA TYR A 66 9.49 -4.15 -10.42
C TYR A 66 9.91 -4.88 -11.70
N ALA A 67 8.92 -5.37 -12.45
CA ALA A 67 9.15 -6.19 -13.66
C ALA A 67 10.04 -5.47 -14.69
N GLU A 68 10.04 -4.13 -14.66
CA GLU A 68 10.76 -3.26 -15.58
C GLU A 68 12.23 -3.01 -15.19
N GLN A 69 12.60 -3.24 -13.92
CA GLN A 69 13.87 -2.72 -13.38
C GLN A 69 14.97 -3.77 -13.17
N GLY A 70 14.66 -5.08 -13.26
CA GLY A 70 15.66 -6.15 -13.12
C GLY A 70 16.37 -6.20 -11.76
N VAL A 71 15.85 -5.48 -10.76
CA VAL A 71 16.36 -5.42 -9.39
C VAL A 71 15.37 -6.12 -8.47
N GLU A 72 15.86 -7.02 -7.64
CA GLU A 72 15.09 -7.66 -6.57
C GLU A 72 15.30 -6.90 -5.25
N TYR A 73 14.19 -6.64 -4.56
CA TYR A 73 14.15 -6.00 -3.25
C TYR A 73 13.87 -7.08 -2.20
N VAL A 74 14.72 -7.12 -1.17
CA VAL A 74 14.69 -8.13 -0.10
C VAL A 74 14.61 -7.46 1.27
N ALA A 75 14.55 -8.25 2.35
CA ALA A 75 14.57 -7.72 3.71
C ALA A 75 15.70 -6.68 3.93
N GLY A 76 15.35 -5.52 4.48
CA GLY A 76 16.26 -4.40 4.72
C GLY A 76 16.40 -3.44 3.54
N THR A 77 15.76 -3.69 2.40
CA THR A 77 15.76 -2.77 1.26
C THR A 77 14.82 -1.59 1.51
N PHE A 78 15.37 -0.38 1.43
CA PHE A 78 14.61 0.86 1.25
C PHE A 78 14.52 1.19 -0.24
N ILE A 79 13.36 1.69 -0.67
CA ILE A 79 13.18 2.20 -2.04
C ILE A 79 12.57 3.60 -2.01
N HIS A 80 12.86 4.35 -3.07
CA HIS A 80 12.23 5.61 -3.37
C HIS A 80 11.74 5.58 -4.82
N GLU A 81 10.47 5.90 -5.01
CA GLU A 81 9.85 6.04 -6.32
C GLU A 81 9.48 7.51 -6.54
N PRO A 82 10.00 8.13 -7.62
CA PRO A 82 9.67 9.51 -7.92
C PRO A 82 8.22 9.62 -8.40
N ALA A 83 7.63 10.79 -8.16
CA ALA A 83 6.30 11.12 -8.67
C ALA A 83 6.21 10.95 -10.19
N GLY A 84 5.10 10.36 -10.66
CA GLY A 84 4.87 10.07 -12.06
C GLY A 84 5.54 8.78 -12.56
N SER A 85 6.24 8.06 -11.70
CA SER A 85 6.77 6.74 -12.04
C SER A 85 5.66 5.70 -12.14
N ALA A 86 5.82 4.75 -13.06
CA ALA A 86 4.85 3.70 -13.33
C ALA A 86 5.56 2.36 -13.38
N HIS A 87 5.07 1.39 -12.63
CA HIS A 87 5.75 0.11 -12.45
C HIS A 87 4.77 -1.03 -12.25
N THR A 88 5.32 -2.23 -12.31
CA THR A 88 4.62 -3.47 -12.06
C THR A 88 5.26 -4.22 -10.90
N LEU A 89 4.60 -4.25 -9.74
CA LEU A 89 5.06 -5.03 -8.59
C LEU A 89 4.83 -6.53 -8.81
N THR A 90 5.89 -7.32 -8.70
CA THR A 90 5.85 -8.79 -8.77
C THR A 90 6.49 -9.40 -7.52
N VAL A 91 5.81 -10.36 -6.91
CA VAL A 91 6.22 -10.98 -5.64
C VAL A 91 6.79 -12.36 -5.88
N LEU A 92 8.06 -12.56 -5.51
CA LEU A 92 8.81 -13.79 -5.74
C LEU A 92 8.75 -14.73 -4.53
N GLU A 93 8.67 -14.17 -3.33
CA GLU A 93 8.49 -14.87 -2.05
C GLU A 93 7.49 -14.11 -1.18
N ASP A 94 6.81 -14.78 -0.25
CA ASP A 94 5.91 -14.13 0.71
C ASP A 94 6.59 -12.90 1.35
N THR A 95 6.02 -11.73 1.11
CA THR A 95 6.69 -10.43 1.33
C THR A 95 5.91 -9.60 2.33
N ASP A 96 6.62 -8.94 3.24
CA ASP A 96 6.09 -7.94 4.17
C ASP A 96 6.81 -6.61 3.94
N VAL A 97 6.06 -5.57 3.55
CA VAL A 97 6.60 -4.30 3.09
C VAL A 97 5.71 -3.13 3.53
N LEU A 98 6.31 -2.03 3.96
CA LEU A 98 5.63 -0.76 4.20
C LEU A 98 5.80 0.13 2.97
N PHE A 99 4.71 0.73 2.52
CA PHE A 99 4.70 1.82 1.54
C PHE A 99 4.12 3.09 2.17
N MET A 100 4.81 4.20 1.98
CA MET A 100 4.35 5.56 2.29
C MET A 100 4.15 6.29 0.96
N VAL A 101 2.89 6.44 0.56
CA VAL A 101 2.48 7.01 -0.72
C VAL A 101 2.01 8.43 -0.51
N GLU A 102 2.54 9.36 -1.30
CA GLU A 102 2.01 10.71 -1.43
C GLU A 102 1.04 10.78 -2.61
N GLY A 103 -0.11 11.42 -2.40
CA GLY A 103 -1.19 11.48 -3.38
C GLY A 103 -1.88 10.13 -3.56
N ALA A 104 -1.97 9.69 -4.80
CA ALA A 104 -2.72 8.52 -5.25
C ALA A 104 -1.89 7.69 -6.24
N TYR A 105 -2.41 6.52 -6.64
CA TYR A 105 -1.96 5.83 -7.83
C TYR A 105 -3.12 5.49 -8.76
N VAL A 106 -2.82 5.50 -10.06
CA VAL A 106 -3.76 5.15 -11.14
C VAL A 106 -3.41 3.76 -11.62
N GLU A 107 -4.37 2.84 -11.55
CA GLU A 107 -4.23 1.47 -12.06
C GLU A 107 -4.61 1.43 -13.54
N TYR A 108 -3.82 0.72 -14.34
CA TYR A 108 -4.08 0.52 -15.75
C TYR A 108 -4.54 -0.91 -16.04
N ALA A 109 -5.50 -1.04 -16.93
CA ALA A 109 -5.84 -2.31 -17.57
C ALA A 109 -4.78 -2.69 -18.62
N GLU A 110 -4.82 -3.92 -19.10
CA GLU A 110 -3.88 -4.44 -20.11
C GLU A 110 -3.89 -3.63 -21.43
N ASP A 111 -5.03 -3.03 -21.78
CA ASP A 111 -5.18 -2.17 -22.96
C ASP A 111 -4.70 -0.72 -22.75
N GLY A 112 -4.16 -0.42 -21.56
CA GLY A 112 -3.65 0.89 -21.18
C GLY A 112 -4.73 1.88 -20.74
N THR A 113 -6.00 1.48 -20.66
CA THR A 113 -7.06 2.32 -20.11
C THR A 113 -6.97 2.39 -18.58
N VAL A 114 -7.53 3.45 -18.00
CA VAL A 114 -7.59 3.60 -16.53
C VAL A 114 -8.62 2.62 -15.98
N ALA A 115 -8.16 1.68 -15.16
CA ALA A 115 -8.99 0.70 -14.48
C ALA A 115 -9.50 1.22 -13.12
N GLY A 116 -8.69 2.05 -12.45
CA GLY A 116 -9.01 2.55 -11.12
C GLY A 116 -8.08 3.66 -10.66
N VAL A 117 -8.49 4.35 -9.60
CA VAL A 117 -7.66 5.31 -8.87
C VAL A 117 -7.74 4.92 -7.40
N VAL A 118 -6.57 4.80 -6.77
CA VAL A 118 -6.45 4.50 -5.35
C VAL A 118 -5.77 5.67 -4.65
N ASP A 119 -6.52 6.28 -3.76
CA ASP A 119 -6.14 7.38 -2.88
C ASP A 119 -6.51 7.04 -1.43
N SER A 120 -6.31 7.98 -0.50
CA SER A 120 -6.62 7.75 0.92
C SER A 120 -8.09 7.42 1.19
N GLU A 121 -9.03 8.03 0.46
CA GLU A 121 -10.47 7.83 0.68
C GLU A 121 -10.95 6.46 0.17
N THR A 122 -10.54 6.12 -1.04
CA THR A 122 -10.85 4.81 -1.64
C THR A 122 -10.19 3.67 -0.86
N LEU A 123 -8.93 3.83 -0.43
CA LEU A 123 -8.22 2.81 0.34
C LEU A 123 -8.83 2.58 1.71
N ILE A 124 -9.20 3.65 2.44
CA ILE A 124 -9.84 3.46 3.75
C ILE A 124 -11.26 2.88 3.63
N GLY A 125 -11.99 3.25 2.58
CA GLY A 125 -13.29 2.67 2.27
C GLY A 125 -13.18 1.16 2.01
N ALA A 126 -12.23 0.74 1.17
CA ALA A 126 -11.96 -0.66 0.88
C ALA A 126 -11.51 -1.43 2.13
N TYR A 127 -10.62 -0.85 2.92
CA TYR A 127 -10.11 -1.46 4.16
C TYR A 127 -11.23 -1.70 5.19
N TYR A 128 -12.13 -0.73 5.39
CA TYR A 128 -13.29 -0.90 6.27
C TYR A 128 -14.35 -1.84 5.70
N ALA A 129 -14.55 -1.86 4.39
CA ALA A 129 -15.45 -2.82 3.76
C ALA A 129 -14.97 -4.27 3.97
N LEU A 130 -13.65 -4.51 3.88
CA LEU A 130 -13.05 -5.81 4.21
C LEU A 130 -13.20 -6.13 5.70
N CYS A 131 -13.01 -5.15 6.59
CA CYS A 131 -13.27 -5.34 8.02
C CYS A 131 -14.69 -5.88 8.25
N ASP A 132 -15.70 -5.20 7.69
CA ASP A 132 -17.11 -5.60 7.84
C ASP A 132 -17.39 -6.98 7.25
N ALA A 133 -16.87 -7.25 6.04
CA ALA A 133 -17.09 -8.50 5.32
C ALA A 133 -16.57 -9.73 6.10
N PHE A 134 -15.51 -9.56 6.87
CA PHE A 134 -14.89 -10.62 7.68
C PHE A 134 -15.24 -10.54 9.17
N GLY A 135 -16.16 -9.64 9.57
CA GLY A 135 -16.56 -9.49 10.97
C GLY A 135 -15.44 -8.96 11.88
N ILE A 136 -14.46 -8.26 11.31
CA ILE A 136 -13.37 -7.62 12.03
C ILE A 136 -13.83 -6.21 12.43
N PRO A 137 -13.73 -5.81 13.71
CA PRO A 137 -14.04 -4.44 14.11
C PRO A 137 -13.18 -3.42 13.35
N ARG A 138 -13.82 -2.37 12.82
CA ARG A 138 -13.09 -1.28 12.16
C ARG A 138 -12.19 -0.58 13.17
N PRO A 139 -10.89 -0.39 12.89
CA PRO A 139 -9.99 0.30 13.82
C PRO A 139 -10.24 1.81 13.84
N GLU A 140 -10.23 2.37 15.05
CA GLU A 140 -10.26 3.82 15.28
C GLU A 140 -8.84 4.44 15.25
N ALA A 141 -7.79 3.61 15.34
CA ALA A 141 -6.40 4.05 15.48
C ALA A 141 -5.73 4.46 14.15
N VAL A 142 -6.40 4.33 13.00
CA VAL A 142 -5.83 4.76 11.71
C VAL A 142 -5.67 6.28 11.72
N LEU A 143 -4.44 6.75 11.47
CA LEU A 143 -4.14 8.18 11.47
C LEU A 143 -4.83 8.90 10.30
N ARG A 144 -5.50 10.03 10.58
CA ARG A 144 -6.30 10.82 9.63
C ARG A 144 -5.73 12.22 9.42
#